data_AF-A0A0Q4SPC6-F1
#
_entry.id   AF-A0A0Q4SPC6-F1
#
_cell.length_a   1.000
_cell.length_b   1.000
_cell.length_c   1.000
_cell.angle_alpha   90.00
_cell.angle_beta   90.00
_cell.angle_gamma   90.00
#
_symmetry.space_group_name_H-M   'P 1'
#
loop_
_entity.id
_entity.type
_entity.pdbx_description
1 polymer ?
#
loop_
_entity_poly.entity_id
_entity_poly.type
_entity_poly.pdbx_seq_one_letter_code
_entity_poly.pdbx_strand_id
1 'polypeptide(L)'
;MVKLTGFSTQYVNRKLKEILGSKNLAISTHSLRKTFGRQVWSNNNETDKALLYLSELFNHSSPAITKRYLGIRQEELDDIYMNL
;
A
#
# COMPACT_ATOMS: atom_id res chain seq x y z
N MET A 1 -1.99 -7.19 -20.48
CA MET A 1 -2.85 -7.18 -19.26
C MET A 1 -3.85 -8.32 -19.39
N VAL A 2 -3.65 -9.42 -18.65
CA VAL A 2 -4.60 -10.53 -18.65
C VAL A 2 -5.90 -10.00 -18.05
N LYS A 3 -6.95 -9.89 -18.86
CA LYS A 3 -8.31 -9.65 -18.36
C LYS A 3 -8.75 -10.92 -17.65
N LEU A 4 -8.49 -10.99 -16.34
CA LEU A 4 -9.17 -11.95 -15.48
C LEU A 4 -10.66 -11.58 -15.48
N THR A 5 -11.46 -12.26 -16.28
CA THR A 5 -12.90 -12.34 -16.05
C THR A 5 -13.10 -13.17 -14.79
N GLY A 6 -13.47 -12.55 -13.67
CA GLY A 6 -13.79 -13.27 -12.43
C GLY A 6 -13.83 -12.37 -11.19
N PHE A 7 -15.05 -12.17 -10.66
CA PHE A 7 -15.40 -11.40 -9.46
C PHE A 7 -15.22 -9.88 -9.51
N SER A 8 -16.21 -9.16 -8.97
CA SER A 8 -16.12 -7.70 -8.81
C SER A 8 -15.24 -7.32 -7.61
N THR A 9 -14.65 -6.13 -7.64
CA THR A 9 -13.90 -5.58 -6.50
C THR A 9 -14.76 -5.52 -5.23
N GLN A 10 -16.07 -5.23 -5.35
CA GLN A 10 -16.96 -5.24 -4.18
C GLN A 10 -17.12 -6.64 -3.60
N TYR A 11 -17.24 -7.67 -4.45
CA TYR A 11 -17.34 -9.06 -3.99
C TYR A 11 -16.10 -9.46 -3.20
N VAL A 12 -14.90 -9.18 -3.74
CA VAL A 12 -13.63 -9.48 -3.06
C VAL A 12 -13.52 -8.70 -1.75
N ASN A 13 -13.82 -7.41 -1.74
CA ASN A 13 -13.78 -6.59 -0.52
C ASN A 13 -14.75 -7.10 0.57
N ARG A 14 -15.94 -7.56 0.19
CA ARG A 14 -16.89 -8.18 1.14
C ARG A 14 -16.32 -9.46 1.72
N LYS A 15 -15.76 -10.34 0.90
CA LYS A 15 -15.09 -11.57 1.36
C LYS A 15 -13.89 -11.29 2.26
N LEU A 16 -13.08 -10.29 1.96
CA LEU A 16 -11.98 -9.87 2.82
C LEU A 16 -12.46 -9.44 4.21
N LYS A 17 -13.55 -8.67 4.29
CA LYS A 17 -14.13 -8.26 5.58
C LYS A 17 -14.69 -9.44 6.38
N GLU A 18 -15.29 -10.42 5.70
CA GLU A 18 -15.77 -11.66 6.32
C GLU A 18 -14.60 -12.47 6.92
N ILE A 19 -13.53 -12.69 6.15
CA ILE A 19 -12.37 -13.51 6.57
C ILE A 19 -11.57 -12.85 7.70
N LEU A 20 -11.32 -11.55 7.61
CA LEU A 20 -10.47 -10.83 8.55
C LEU A 20 -11.21 -10.38 9.82
N GLY A 21 -12.47 -10.77 10.01
CA GLY A 21 -13.24 -10.47 11.23
C GLY A 21 -13.46 -8.98 11.50
N SER A 22 -13.24 -8.13 10.51
CA SER A 22 -12.97 -6.71 10.72
C SER A 22 -14.13 -5.83 10.24
N LYS A 23 -15.34 -6.06 10.78
CA LYS A 23 -16.54 -5.30 10.39
C LYS A 23 -16.37 -3.78 10.49
N ASN A 24 -15.50 -3.31 11.39
CA ASN A 24 -15.26 -1.89 11.67
C ASN A 24 -14.00 -1.32 11.00
N LEU A 25 -13.15 -2.14 10.35
CA LEU A 25 -11.97 -1.63 9.65
C LEU A 25 -12.26 -1.47 8.16
N ALA A 26 -11.78 -0.38 7.58
CA ALA A 26 -11.83 -0.11 6.15
C ALA A 26 -10.80 -0.97 5.38
N ILE A 27 -10.96 -2.30 5.42
CA ILE A 27 -10.09 -3.24 4.70
C ILE A 27 -10.61 -3.44 3.27
N SER A 28 -9.70 -3.36 2.31
CA SER A 28 -9.93 -3.57 0.89
C SER A 28 -8.72 -4.23 0.23
N THR A 29 -8.87 -4.63 -1.03
CA THR A 29 -7.74 -5.07 -1.87
C THR A 29 -6.62 -4.03 -1.95
N HIS A 30 -6.95 -2.73 -1.95
CA HIS A 30 -5.93 -1.66 -1.89
C HIS A 30 -5.21 -1.63 -0.55
N SER A 31 -5.92 -1.85 0.56
CA SER A 31 -5.31 -1.93 1.89
C SER A 31 -4.27 -3.04 1.94
N LEU A 32 -4.59 -4.22 1.40
CA LEU A 32 -3.63 -5.33 1.30
C LEU A 32 -2.39 -4.97 0.47
N ARG A 33 -2.58 -4.30 -0.67
CA ARG A 33 -1.45 -3.82 -1.50
C ARG A 33 -0.57 -2.82 -0.77
N LYS A 34 -1.16 -1.92 0.03
CA LYS A 34 -0.40 -0.99 0.89
C LYS A 34 0.36 -1.73 1.97
N THR A 35 -0.27 -2.68 2.66
CA THR A 35 0.38 -3.52 3.69
C THR A 35 1.58 -4.26 3.11
N PHE A 36 1.41 -4.90 1.95
CA PHE A 36 2.53 -5.55 1.25
C PHE A 36 3.66 -4.56 0.94
N GLY A 37 3.35 -3.39 0.41
CA GLY A 37 4.36 -2.37 0.11
C GLY A 37 5.09 -1.86 1.35
N ARG A 38 4.38 -1.65 2.46
CA ARG A 38 4.99 -1.25 3.75
C ARG A 38 5.91 -2.35 4.30
N GLN A 39 5.51 -3.61 4.20
CA GLN A 39 6.35 -4.73 4.63
C GLN A 39 7.65 -4.80 3.81
N VAL A 40 7.55 -4.67 2.49
CA VAL A 40 8.73 -4.64 1.61
C VAL A 40 9.64 -3.45 1.94
N TRP A 41 9.07 -2.26 2.14
CA TRP A 41 9.81 -1.07 2.55
C TRP A 41 10.61 -1.29 3.83
N SER A 42 9.95 -1.78 4.89
CA SER A 42 10.61 -2.04 6.18
C SER A 42 11.67 -3.14 6.09
N ASN A 43 11.38 -4.25 5.40
CA ASN A 43 12.33 -5.35 5.22
C ASN A 43 13.58 -4.96 4.41
N ASN A 44 13.50 -3.88 3.63
CA ASN A 44 14.61 -3.34 2.85
C ASN A 44 15.21 -2.09 3.50
N ASN A 45 15.14 -2.00 4.83
CA ASN A 45 15.75 -0.95 5.65
C ASN A 45 15.35 0.46 5.22
N GLU A 46 14.13 0.63 4.70
CA GLU A 46 13.58 1.94 4.38
C GLU A 46 14.44 2.72 3.36
N THR A 47 14.96 2.01 2.37
CA THR A 47 15.88 2.56 1.35
C THR A 47 15.16 3.03 0.09
N ASP A 48 15.59 4.14 -0.51
CA ASP A 48 15.00 4.64 -1.79
C ASP A 48 14.97 3.59 -2.91
N LYS A 49 15.92 2.65 -2.90
CA LYS A 49 15.93 1.50 -3.81
C LYS A 49 14.66 0.63 -3.68
N ALA A 50 14.16 0.43 -2.47
CA ALA A 50 12.91 -0.28 -2.24
C ALA A 50 11.71 0.47 -2.82
N LEU A 51 11.69 1.81 -2.72
CA LEU A 51 10.63 2.63 -3.36
C LEU A 51 10.68 2.56 -4.88
N LEU A 52 11.88 2.50 -5.47
CA LEU A 52 12.05 2.31 -6.91
C LEU A 52 11.42 0.99 -7.36
N TYR A 53 11.80 -0.14 -6.74
CA TYR A 53 11.22 -1.44 -7.08
C TYR A 53 9.72 -1.52 -6.81
N LEU A 54 9.26 -0.95 -5.69
CA LEU A 54 7.83 -0.90 -5.40
C LEU A 54 7.07 -0.03 -6.43
N SER A 55 7.68 1.02 -6.98
CA SER A 55 7.07 1.82 -8.03
C SER A 55 6.89 1.05 -9.33
N GLU A 56 7.89 0.26 -9.73
CA GLU A 56 7.81 -0.63 -10.89
C GLU A 56 6.76 -1.72 -10.68
N LEU A 57 6.82 -2.40 -9.53
CA LEU A 57 5.86 -3.46 -9.16
C LEU A 57 4.43 -2.92 -9.06
N PHE A 58 4.28 -1.68 -8.60
CA PHE A 58 2.99 -1.05 -8.49
C PHE A 58 2.50 -0.37 -9.77
N ASN A 59 3.34 -0.33 -10.79
CA ASN A 59 3.10 0.36 -12.06
C ASN A 59 2.74 1.84 -11.85
N HIS A 60 3.45 2.49 -10.91
CA HIS A 60 3.38 3.93 -10.69
C HIS A 60 4.41 4.63 -11.56
N SER A 61 4.11 5.84 -12.03
CA SER A 61 5.02 6.60 -12.90
C SER A 61 6.24 7.19 -12.18
N SER A 62 6.30 7.12 -10.84
CA SER A 62 7.47 7.52 -10.07
C SER A 62 7.50 6.92 -8.65
N PRO A 63 8.69 6.82 -8.03
CA PRO A 63 8.83 6.43 -6.62
C PRO A 63 8.11 7.37 -5.66
N ALA A 64 8.00 8.66 -5.99
CA ALA A 64 7.28 9.65 -5.17
C ALA A 64 5.78 9.31 -5.02
N ILE A 65 5.15 8.78 -6.07
CA ILE A 65 3.76 8.31 -6.02
C ILE A 65 3.65 7.13 -5.06
N THR A 66 4.58 6.18 -5.11
CA THR A 66 4.64 5.06 -4.17
C THR A 66 4.84 5.54 -2.73
N LYS A 67 5.77 6.48 -2.49
CA LYS A 67 6.03 7.05 -1.16
C LYS A 67 4.77 7.68 -0.57
N ARG A 68 4.01 8.45 -1.38
CA ARG A 68 2.70 9.01 -0.97
C ARG A 68 1.64 7.93 -0.78
N TYR A 69 1.54 6.96 -1.70
CA TYR A 69 0.58 5.86 -1.63
C TYR A 69 0.71 5.05 -0.33
N LEU A 70 1.95 4.86 0.13
CA LEU A 70 2.29 4.15 1.36
C LEU A 70 2.19 5.01 2.63
N GLY A 71 1.96 6.32 2.54
CA GLY A 71 1.86 7.22 3.70
C GLY A 71 3.20 7.73 4.24
N ILE A 72 4.32 7.19 3.76
CA ILE A 72 5.68 7.52 4.24
C ILE A 72 5.98 9.02 4.13
N ARG A 73 5.54 9.68 3.05
CA ARG A 73 5.79 11.11 2.87
C ARG A 73 5.13 11.96 3.97
N GLN A 74 3.96 11.55 4.46
CA GLN A 74 3.28 12.26 5.53
C GLN A 74 4.01 12.02 6.86
N GLU A 75 4.40 10.79 7.14
CA GLU A 75 5.18 10.43 8.33
C GLU A 75 6.48 11.24 8.41
N GLU A 76 7.24 11.34 7.31
CA GLU A 76 8.46 12.17 7.24
C GLU A 76 8.20 13.66 7.53
N LEU A 77 7.05 14.19 7.11
CA LEU A 77 6.69 15.59 7.38
C LEU A 77 6.32 15.79 8.84
N ASP A 78 5.50 14.88 9.37
CA ASP A 78 5.05 14.90 10.75
C ASP A 78 6.25 14.79 11.71
N ASP A 79 7.22 13.93 11.40
CA ASP A 79 8.46 13.80 12.17
C ASP A 79 9.28 15.09 12.18
N ILE A 80 9.36 15.82 11.06
CA ILE A 80 10.03 17.12 11.03
C ILE A 80 9.32 18.11 11.95
N TYR A 81 7.98 18.18 11.88
CA TYR A 81 7.21 19.10 12.73
C TYR A 81 7.30 18.76 14.22
N MET A 82 7.33 17.48 14.58
CA MET A 82 7.35 17.03 15.97
C MET A 82 8.75 17.11 16.62
N ASN A 83 9.81 17.22 15.81
CA ASN A 83 11.20 17.36 16.28
C ASN A 83 11.76 18.79 16.16
N LEU A 84 10.90 19.78 15.89
CA LEU A 84 11.19 21.21 16.04
C LEU A 84 11.05 21.65 17.51
#